data_AF-A0A7X8PMY5-F1
#
_entry.id   AF-A0A7X8PMY5-F1
#
_cell.length_a   1.000
_cell.length_b   1.000
_cell.length_c   1.000
_cell.angle_alpha   90.00
_cell.angle_beta   90.00
_cell.angle_gamma   90.00
#
_symmetry.space_group_name_H-M   'P 1'
#
loop_
_entity.id
_entity.type
_entity.pdbx_description
1 polymer ?
#
loop_
_entity_poly.entity_id
_entity_poly.type
_entity_poly.pdbx_seq_one_letter_code
_entity_poly.pdbx_strand_id
1 'polypeptide(L)'
;MNLKTWNLTSESEVKEWLKKHGISDVGKIAIDRAGNRLSVEIPSHSLEKFQQVVRKLTAQEQKFRELSQGLPFYPAALRPISTFSVNTNTASYTRARQAVMSGRQPNPEEIHAEDFINYFDYHYPSPRNGVFDIMTEAAANPFRPANVTMRIALQGKKLGPDRNTPSNYTVLLDASGSMALENHLGIAVKAVTKLVEKLNPHDSIRLIVCREKPVTIFGAKKIIPEVHQLRAFGKADIAAGIAAAYEAARQNLTKGAQNRIVLITDGIHSLPGHRYSAMIQMVKEGRAEGISTIVLGFGEGGDDTLLDAIAENGDGSYVFMDDAAEVEKLFSEHFEARFRPIAEDVKIQVEFNPETVREYRQIGYSRRQLSSEDFRDDKVNAGEVGSGQSVTALYELRLVSGCNPDAIAAIVRLRYKNLDNARIEERQFHIYAGDIKKDWNTATPQLQLALLAAEFAETLRYPDTPGIANPRGILNRLNILQRNPGGLSAQLPELTEFLKRCRQ
;
A
#
# COMPACT_ATOMS: atom_id res chain seq x y z
N MET A 1 -5.99 -24.20 -8.27
CA MET A 1 -4.72 -24.23 -7.49
C MET A 1 -3.71 -25.12 -8.21
N ASN A 2 -2.40 -24.88 -8.08
CA ASN A 2 -1.36 -25.69 -8.75
C ASN A 2 -0.94 -26.88 -7.88
N LEU A 3 -1.46 -28.07 -8.20
CA LEU A 3 -1.34 -29.31 -7.43
C LEU A 3 0.10 -29.72 -7.08
N LYS A 4 1.04 -29.50 -8.00
CA LYS A 4 2.46 -29.87 -7.81
C LYS A 4 3.13 -29.10 -6.68
N THR A 5 2.63 -27.91 -6.37
CA THR A 5 3.24 -27.06 -5.34
C THR A 5 2.87 -27.56 -3.92
N TRP A 6 1.77 -28.33 -3.80
CA TRP A 6 1.11 -28.69 -2.54
C TRP A 6 1.20 -30.21 -2.27
N ASN A 7 1.82 -30.97 -3.18
CA ASN A 7 1.86 -32.43 -3.18
C ASN A 7 0.46 -33.09 -3.09
N LEU A 8 -0.56 -32.43 -3.61
CA LEU A 8 -1.91 -32.98 -3.71
C LEU A 8 -2.05 -33.64 -5.08
N THR A 9 -2.37 -34.92 -5.14
CA THR A 9 -2.41 -35.72 -6.38
C THR A 9 -3.77 -36.35 -6.63
N SER A 10 -4.66 -36.39 -5.62
CA SER A 10 -5.99 -36.98 -5.73
C SER A 10 -7.08 -36.11 -5.10
N GLU A 11 -8.33 -36.35 -5.51
CA GLU A 11 -9.51 -35.71 -4.93
C GLU A 11 -9.62 -35.95 -3.41
N SER A 12 -9.30 -37.17 -2.95
CA SER A 12 -9.33 -37.55 -1.54
C SER A 12 -8.32 -36.75 -0.71
N GLU A 13 -7.10 -36.59 -1.22
CA GLU A 13 -6.07 -35.77 -0.57
C GLU A 13 -6.51 -34.31 -0.49
N VAL A 14 -7.10 -33.77 -1.56
CA VAL A 14 -7.62 -32.40 -1.57
C VAL A 14 -8.73 -32.22 -0.53
N LYS A 15 -9.66 -33.18 -0.41
CA LYS A 15 -10.75 -33.15 0.59
C LYS A 15 -10.21 -33.20 2.02
N GLU A 16 -9.30 -34.12 2.30
CA GLU A 16 -8.71 -34.25 3.64
C GLU A 16 -7.89 -33.00 3.99
N TRP A 17 -7.16 -32.47 3.01
CA TRP A 17 -6.38 -31.27 3.15
C TRP A 17 -7.25 -30.03 3.42
N LEU A 18 -8.36 -29.85 2.69
CA LEU A 18 -9.33 -28.78 2.94
C LEU A 18 -9.96 -28.91 4.34
N LYS A 19 -10.29 -30.13 4.75
CA LYS A 19 -10.83 -30.42 6.08
C LYS A 19 -9.85 -30.05 7.20
N LYS A 20 -8.56 -30.33 7.04
CA LYS A 20 -7.49 -29.90 7.98
C LYS A 20 -7.41 -28.37 8.12
N HIS A 21 -7.80 -27.64 7.08
CA HIS A 21 -7.89 -26.17 7.08
C HIS A 21 -9.29 -25.64 7.45
N GLY A 22 -10.15 -26.52 7.98
CA GLY A 22 -11.48 -26.18 8.48
C GLY A 22 -12.49 -25.89 7.38
N ILE A 23 -12.29 -26.42 6.17
CA ILE A 23 -13.20 -26.32 5.02
C ILE A 23 -13.70 -27.74 4.73
N SER A 24 -14.83 -28.10 5.30
CA SER A 24 -15.40 -29.45 5.20
C SER A 24 -16.51 -29.58 4.16
N ASP A 25 -17.11 -28.47 3.75
CA ASP A 25 -18.27 -28.43 2.86
C ASP A 25 -17.85 -27.92 1.48
N VAL A 26 -17.33 -28.82 0.63
CA VAL A 26 -16.89 -28.51 -0.73
C VAL A 26 -17.68 -29.32 -1.74
N GLY A 27 -18.04 -28.67 -2.84
CA GLY A 27 -18.77 -29.26 -3.96
C GLY A 27 -17.86 -30.09 -4.86
N LYS A 28 -18.08 -30.02 -6.16
CA LYS A 28 -17.30 -30.80 -7.12
C LYS A 28 -15.83 -30.37 -7.12
N ILE A 29 -14.95 -31.35 -7.08
CA ILE A 29 -13.51 -31.17 -7.28
C ILE A 29 -13.19 -31.72 -8.67
N ALA A 30 -12.49 -30.92 -9.49
CA ALA A 30 -12.02 -31.33 -10.80
C ALA A 30 -10.52 -31.07 -10.90
N ILE A 31 -9.79 -32.06 -11.41
CA ILE A 31 -8.37 -31.96 -11.74
C ILE A 31 -8.29 -31.91 -13.26
N ASP A 32 -7.58 -30.93 -13.81
CA ASP A 32 -7.36 -30.86 -15.25
C ASP A 32 -6.56 -32.07 -15.75
N ARG A 33 -6.70 -32.42 -17.03
CA ARG A 33 -6.05 -33.62 -17.61
C ARG A 33 -4.51 -33.61 -17.50
N ALA A 34 -3.92 -32.43 -17.31
CA ALA A 34 -2.49 -32.25 -17.14
C ALA A 34 -2.03 -32.42 -15.67
N GLY A 35 -2.95 -32.58 -14.71
CA GLY A 35 -2.64 -32.69 -13.28
C GLY A 35 -2.07 -31.41 -12.67
N ASN A 36 -2.29 -30.26 -13.31
CA ASN A 36 -1.66 -28.99 -12.97
C ASN A 36 -2.65 -27.96 -12.39
N ARG A 37 -3.97 -28.12 -12.63
CA ARG A 37 -5.00 -27.20 -12.11
C ARG A 37 -6.11 -27.96 -11.43
N LEU A 38 -6.32 -27.60 -10.17
CA LEU A 38 -7.48 -27.98 -9.36
C LEU A 38 -8.56 -26.89 -9.43
N SER A 39 -9.78 -27.29 -9.76
CA SER A 39 -11.02 -26.52 -9.58
C SER A 39 -11.81 -27.13 -8.45
N VAL A 40 -12.24 -26.32 -7.49
CA VAL A 40 -13.10 -26.75 -6.38
C VAL A 40 -14.30 -25.83 -6.35
N GLU A 41 -15.50 -26.41 -6.37
CA GLU A 41 -16.71 -25.65 -6.08
C GLU A 41 -16.77 -25.39 -4.57
N ILE A 42 -16.78 -24.12 -4.21
CA ILE A 42 -16.85 -23.69 -2.82
C ILE A 42 -18.21 -23.01 -2.60
N PRO A 43 -19.04 -23.50 -1.65
CA PRO A 43 -20.26 -22.81 -1.25
C PRO A 43 -19.96 -21.37 -0.82
N SER A 44 -20.87 -20.43 -1.10
CA SER A 44 -20.66 -18.99 -0.83
C SER A 44 -20.25 -18.70 0.62
N HIS A 45 -20.79 -19.45 1.59
CA HIS A 45 -20.47 -19.30 3.02
C HIS A 45 -19.04 -19.75 3.39
N SER A 46 -18.41 -20.61 2.57
CA SER A 46 -17.05 -21.12 2.77
C SER A 46 -16.01 -20.42 1.87
N LEU A 47 -16.45 -19.57 0.94
CA LEU A 47 -15.60 -18.93 -0.06
C LEU A 47 -14.52 -18.05 0.56
N GLU A 48 -14.89 -17.24 1.56
CA GLU A 48 -13.95 -16.32 2.22
C GLU A 48 -12.86 -17.09 2.98
N LYS A 49 -13.24 -18.13 3.73
CA LYS A 49 -12.29 -19.00 4.44
C LYS A 49 -11.36 -19.73 3.47
N PHE A 50 -11.90 -20.24 2.36
CA PHE A 50 -11.10 -20.84 1.29
C PHE A 50 -10.12 -19.83 0.69
N GLN A 51 -10.56 -18.61 0.39
CA GLN A 51 -9.68 -17.55 -0.11
C GLN A 51 -8.57 -17.19 0.90
N GLN A 52 -8.87 -17.11 2.19
CA GLN A 52 -7.86 -16.87 3.24
C GLN A 52 -6.81 -17.98 3.29
N VAL A 53 -7.25 -19.24 3.28
CA VAL A 53 -6.36 -20.41 3.27
C VAL A 53 -5.48 -20.39 2.01
N VAL A 54 -6.07 -20.18 0.83
CA VAL A 54 -5.34 -20.10 -0.44
C VAL A 54 -4.32 -18.96 -0.43
N ARG A 55 -4.68 -17.78 0.08
CA ARG A 55 -3.75 -16.64 0.21
C ARG A 55 -2.56 -16.99 1.10
N LYS A 56 -2.80 -17.55 2.28
CA LYS A 56 -1.74 -17.93 3.23
C LYS A 56 -0.74 -18.91 2.62
N LEU A 57 -1.25 -19.89 1.89
CA LEU A 57 -0.41 -20.93 1.29
C LEU A 57 0.31 -20.44 0.05
N THR A 58 -0.35 -19.64 -0.77
CA THR A 58 0.30 -18.98 -1.91
C THR A 58 1.47 -18.10 -1.42
N ALA A 59 1.30 -17.41 -0.28
CA ALA A 59 2.38 -16.65 0.36
C ALA A 59 3.51 -17.55 0.87
N GLN A 60 3.20 -18.69 1.51
CA GLN A 60 4.20 -19.65 1.97
C GLN A 60 4.98 -20.29 0.80
N GLU A 61 4.30 -20.63 -0.29
CA GLU A 61 4.93 -21.19 -1.49
C GLU A 61 5.79 -20.16 -2.21
N GLN A 62 5.31 -18.92 -2.30
CA GLN A 62 6.09 -17.82 -2.84
C GLN A 62 7.35 -17.62 -2.00
N LYS A 63 7.24 -17.59 -0.67
CA LYS A 63 8.38 -17.50 0.26
C LYS A 63 9.33 -18.68 0.10
N PHE A 64 8.81 -19.91 -0.04
CA PHE A 64 9.64 -21.09 -0.28
C PHE A 64 10.38 -21.01 -1.62
N ARG A 65 9.71 -20.58 -2.70
CA ARG A 65 10.34 -20.36 -4.01
C ARG A 65 11.38 -19.25 -3.95
N GLU A 66 11.09 -18.15 -3.27
CA GLU A 66 12.02 -17.03 -3.06
C GLU A 66 13.29 -17.52 -2.35
N LEU A 67 13.13 -18.25 -1.25
CA LEU A 67 14.26 -18.81 -0.49
C LEU A 67 15.02 -19.90 -1.26
N SER A 68 14.34 -20.73 -2.07
CA SER A 68 14.95 -21.90 -2.71
C SER A 68 15.47 -21.65 -4.13
N GLN A 69 14.88 -20.70 -4.85
CA GLN A 69 15.11 -20.43 -6.29
C GLN A 69 15.49 -18.97 -6.56
N GLY A 70 15.50 -18.11 -5.53
CA GLY A 70 15.73 -16.68 -5.66
C GLY A 70 14.48 -15.90 -6.06
N LEU A 71 14.64 -14.61 -6.30
CA LEU A 71 13.52 -13.69 -6.58
C LEU A 71 12.73 -14.07 -7.85
N PRO A 72 11.39 -14.08 -7.83
CA PRO A 72 10.57 -14.66 -8.88
C PRO A 72 10.49 -13.78 -10.13
N PHE A 73 11.03 -14.26 -11.25
CA PHE A 73 10.88 -13.65 -12.57
C PHE A 73 9.80 -14.35 -13.39
N TYR A 74 9.05 -13.58 -14.19
CA TYR A 74 8.04 -14.07 -15.12
C TYR A 74 8.55 -13.94 -16.56
N PRO A 75 8.49 -15.02 -17.37
CA PRO A 75 8.82 -14.95 -18.80
C PRO A 75 7.79 -14.09 -19.56
N ALA A 76 8.25 -13.05 -20.24
CA ALA A 76 7.36 -12.13 -20.96
C ALA A 76 6.60 -12.85 -22.10
N ALA A 77 7.22 -13.86 -22.72
CA ALA A 77 6.57 -14.67 -23.75
C ALA A 77 5.36 -15.49 -23.24
N LEU A 78 5.32 -15.82 -21.95
CA LEU A 78 4.23 -16.59 -21.33
C LEU A 78 3.23 -15.69 -20.61
N ARG A 79 3.72 -14.62 -19.98
CA ARG A 79 2.92 -13.66 -19.22
C ARG A 79 3.40 -12.26 -19.58
N PRO A 80 2.98 -11.66 -20.70
CA PRO A 80 3.48 -10.34 -21.11
C PRO A 80 2.90 -9.19 -20.29
N ILE A 81 1.79 -9.42 -19.56
CA ILE A 81 1.03 -8.36 -18.89
C ILE A 81 1.16 -8.46 -17.36
N SER A 82 1.40 -7.31 -16.74
CA SER A 82 1.35 -7.08 -15.30
C SER A 82 0.39 -5.92 -15.00
N THR A 83 -0.72 -6.21 -14.33
CA THR A 83 -1.71 -5.20 -13.89
C THR A 83 -1.67 -5.08 -12.37
N PHE A 84 -1.71 -3.86 -11.85
CA PHE A 84 -1.81 -3.62 -10.42
C PHE A 84 -2.59 -2.34 -10.12
N SER A 85 -3.20 -2.33 -8.94
CA SER A 85 -3.73 -1.12 -8.30
C SER A 85 -2.58 -0.29 -7.74
N VAL A 86 -2.65 1.03 -7.85
CA VAL A 86 -1.72 1.89 -7.09
C VAL A 86 -1.88 1.66 -5.58
N ASN A 87 -0.80 1.93 -4.85
CA ASN A 87 -0.74 1.90 -3.39
C ASN A 87 -0.05 3.17 -2.94
N THR A 88 -0.61 3.79 -1.91
CA THR A 88 -0.08 5.01 -1.31
C THR A 88 0.28 4.80 0.17
N ASN A 89 0.10 3.59 0.72
CA ASN A 89 0.43 3.29 2.10
C ASN A 89 1.93 3.43 2.36
N THR A 90 2.28 3.77 3.59
CA THR A 90 3.66 3.96 4.03
C THR A 90 3.95 3.29 5.37
N ALA A 91 2.95 2.59 5.93
CA ALA A 91 3.01 2.01 7.26
C ALA A 91 4.13 0.98 7.42
N SER A 92 4.40 0.17 6.39
CA SER A 92 5.48 -0.82 6.45
C SER A 92 6.85 -0.19 6.73
N TYR A 93 7.13 0.98 6.15
CA TYR A 93 8.39 1.68 6.33
C TYR A 93 8.53 2.20 7.78
N THR A 94 7.52 2.93 8.29
CA THR A 94 7.61 3.55 9.63
C THR A 94 7.57 2.51 10.74
N ARG A 95 6.87 1.38 10.55
CA ARG A 95 6.94 0.24 11.48
C ARG A 95 8.31 -0.41 11.52
N ALA A 96 8.90 -0.69 10.35
CA ALA A 96 10.24 -1.23 10.29
C ALA A 96 11.25 -0.27 10.92
N ARG A 97 11.04 1.05 10.74
CA ARG A 97 11.83 2.10 11.40
C ARG A 97 11.68 2.02 12.91
N GLN A 98 10.47 1.98 13.46
CA GLN A 98 10.23 1.86 14.90
C GLN A 98 10.89 0.60 15.48
N ALA A 99 10.70 -0.57 14.85
CA ALA A 99 11.29 -1.83 15.30
C ALA A 99 12.81 -1.73 15.41
N VAL A 100 13.47 -1.18 14.39
CA VAL A 100 14.93 -1.02 14.37
C VAL A 100 15.41 0.04 15.35
N MET A 101 14.72 1.17 15.46
CA MET A 101 15.08 2.24 16.39
C MET A 101 14.97 1.82 17.85
N SER A 102 14.11 0.84 18.15
CA SER A 102 13.96 0.21 19.46
C SER A 102 14.79 -1.08 19.64
N GLY A 103 15.73 -1.36 18.73
CA GLY A 103 16.68 -2.46 18.86
C GLY A 103 16.10 -3.85 18.55
N ARG A 104 15.00 -3.92 17.79
CA ARG A 104 14.36 -5.17 17.37
C ARG A 104 14.46 -5.36 15.86
N GLN A 105 14.29 -6.61 15.43
CA GLN A 105 14.23 -6.95 14.01
C GLN A 105 12.79 -6.74 13.49
N PRO A 106 12.61 -6.03 12.36
CA PRO A 106 11.31 -5.96 11.70
C PRO A 106 10.81 -7.36 11.31
N ASN A 107 9.51 -7.59 11.42
CA ASN A 107 8.89 -8.81 10.91
C ASN A 107 8.97 -8.83 9.38
N PRO A 108 9.67 -9.78 8.73
CA PRO A 108 9.81 -9.82 7.28
C PRO A 108 8.47 -9.89 6.52
N GLU A 109 7.43 -10.48 7.13
CA GLU A 109 6.11 -10.61 6.50
C GLU A 109 5.33 -9.28 6.45
N GLU A 110 5.72 -8.31 7.27
CA GLU A 110 5.16 -6.95 7.30
C GLU A 110 5.93 -5.99 6.40
N ILE A 111 6.97 -6.46 5.70
CA ILE A 111 7.77 -5.63 4.79
C ILE A 111 7.14 -5.59 3.39
N HIS A 112 6.68 -4.39 3.01
CA HIS A 112 6.10 -4.08 1.72
C HIS A 112 7.02 -3.10 1.01
N ALA A 113 7.76 -3.58 0.00
CA ALA A 113 8.76 -2.77 -0.69
C ALA A 113 8.15 -1.52 -1.34
N GLU A 114 6.90 -1.61 -1.79
CA GLU A 114 6.14 -0.47 -2.31
C GLU A 114 5.98 0.67 -1.29
N ASP A 115 5.80 0.37 -0.01
CA ASP A 115 5.65 1.39 1.04
C ASP A 115 6.99 2.09 1.31
N PHE A 116 8.11 1.34 1.26
CA PHE A 116 9.46 1.91 1.37
C PHE A 116 9.79 2.83 0.19
N ILE A 117 9.41 2.41 -1.02
CA ILE A 117 9.57 3.23 -2.22
C ILE A 117 8.70 4.49 -2.12
N ASN A 118 7.44 4.38 -1.72
CA ASN A 118 6.48 5.48 -1.73
C ASN A 118 6.50 6.36 -0.47
N TYR A 119 7.36 6.06 0.50
CA TYR A 119 7.56 6.91 1.69
C TYR A 119 8.29 8.23 1.38
N PHE A 120 9.12 8.28 0.33
CA PHE A 120 9.93 9.44 -0.02
C PHE A 120 9.25 10.33 -1.08
N ASP A 121 9.41 11.65 -0.94
CA ASP A 121 9.08 12.59 -2.01
C ASP A 121 10.24 12.69 -3.02
N TYR A 122 9.96 12.34 -4.26
CA TYR A 122 10.91 12.37 -5.36
C TYR A 122 10.95 13.71 -6.11
N HIS A 123 10.09 14.66 -5.73
CA HIS A 123 9.90 15.95 -6.40
C HIS A 123 9.66 15.80 -7.89
N TYR A 124 8.76 14.88 -8.26
CA TYR A 124 8.37 14.73 -9.66
C TYR A 124 7.72 16.00 -10.19
N PRO A 125 7.93 16.33 -11.48
CA PRO A 125 7.31 17.49 -12.08
C PRO A 125 5.79 17.34 -12.04
N SER A 126 5.11 18.42 -11.65
CA SER A 126 3.64 18.45 -11.69
C SER A 126 3.12 18.27 -13.13
N PRO A 127 1.97 17.59 -13.31
CA PRO A 127 1.40 17.36 -14.63
C PRO A 127 1.13 18.65 -15.38
N ARG A 128 1.56 18.72 -16.64
CA ARG A 128 1.26 19.85 -17.52
C ARG A 128 -0.16 19.80 -18.06
N ASN A 129 -0.66 18.59 -18.33
CA ASN A 129 -1.96 18.33 -18.94
C ASN A 129 -2.69 17.20 -18.22
N GLY A 130 -3.90 17.47 -17.75
CA GLY A 130 -4.74 16.50 -17.04
C GLY A 130 -4.42 16.38 -15.55
N VAL A 131 -4.92 15.29 -14.94
CA VAL A 131 -4.78 15.00 -13.50
C VAL A 131 -3.46 14.30 -13.18
N PHE A 132 -2.90 13.55 -14.13
CA PHE A 132 -1.67 12.79 -13.94
C PHE A 132 -0.65 13.00 -15.05
N ASP A 133 0.62 12.89 -14.67
CA ASP A 133 1.73 12.64 -15.57
C ASP A 133 2.44 11.35 -15.18
N ILE A 134 3.04 10.68 -16.16
CA ILE A 134 3.85 9.48 -15.94
C ILE A 134 5.27 9.74 -16.45
N MET A 135 6.24 9.49 -15.57
CA MET A 135 7.64 9.50 -15.90
C MET A 135 8.19 8.08 -15.82
N THR A 136 8.80 7.64 -16.91
CA THR A 136 9.45 6.34 -16.99
C THR A 136 10.95 6.51 -17.13
N GLU A 137 11.71 5.65 -16.47
CA GLU A 137 13.16 5.61 -16.64
C GLU A 137 13.66 4.20 -16.39
N ALA A 138 14.64 3.75 -17.17
CA ALA A 138 15.29 2.48 -16.97
C ALA A 138 16.81 2.61 -17.02
N ALA A 139 17.50 1.87 -16.15
CA ALA A 139 18.96 1.83 -16.10
C ALA A 139 19.47 0.44 -15.67
N ALA A 140 20.72 0.13 -16.00
CA ALA A 140 21.39 -1.08 -15.53
C ALA A 140 21.30 -1.20 -13.99
N ASN A 141 20.96 -2.39 -13.49
CA ASN A 141 20.82 -2.61 -12.06
C ASN A 141 22.22 -2.76 -11.40
N PRO A 142 22.57 -1.89 -10.44
CA PRO A 142 23.89 -1.87 -9.81
C PRO A 142 24.19 -3.04 -8.84
N PHE A 143 23.16 -3.77 -8.42
CA PHE A 143 23.26 -4.93 -7.52
C PHE A 143 23.16 -6.24 -8.28
N ARG A 144 22.52 -6.22 -9.46
CA ARG A 144 22.38 -7.35 -10.39
C ARG A 144 22.72 -6.89 -11.80
N PRO A 145 24.00 -6.77 -12.19
CA PRO A 145 24.42 -6.12 -13.45
C PRO A 145 23.92 -6.76 -14.75
N ALA A 146 23.43 -8.00 -14.69
CA ALA A 146 22.78 -8.67 -15.83
C ALA A 146 21.33 -8.20 -16.07
N ASN A 147 20.78 -7.41 -15.14
CA ASN A 147 19.40 -6.95 -15.15
C ASN A 147 19.34 -5.42 -15.32
N VAL A 148 18.13 -4.94 -15.62
CA VAL A 148 17.78 -3.53 -15.74
C VAL A 148 16.71 -3.20 -14.71
N THR A 149 16.85 -2.11 -13.99
CA THR A 149 15.76 -1.56 -13.18
C THR A 149 15.00 -0.55 -14.01
N MET A 150 13.68 -0.74 -14.12
CA MET A 150 12.75 0.16 -14.77
C MET A 150 11.81 0.75 -13.72
N ARG A 151 11.66 2.07 -13.71
CA ARG A 151 10.73 2.79 -12.86
C ARG A 151 9.59 3.36 -13.66
N ILE A 152 8.39 3.25 -13.09
CA ILE A 152 7.18 3.94 -13.52
C ILE A 152 6.77 4.84 -12.35
N ALA A 153 6.83 6.14 -12.57
CA ALA A 153 6.45 7.15 -11.58
C ALA A 153 5.22 7.90 -12.06
N LEU A 154 4.15 7.87 -11.28
CA LEU A 154 2.93 8.62 -11.45
C LEU A 154 2.98 9.85 -10.54
N GLN A 155 2.73 11.04 -11.09
CA GLN A 155 2.58 12.26 -10.31
C GLN A 155 1.16 12.83 -10.48
N GLY A 156 0.45 12.98 -9.37
CA GLY A 156 -0.85 13.65 -9.31
C GLY A 156 -0.70 15.16 -9.34
N LYS A 157 -1.66 15.84 -9.96
CA LYS A 157 -1.74 17.29 -9.96
C LYS A 157 -1.93 17.80 -8.53
N LYS A 158 -1.08 18.74 -8.12
CA LYS A 158 -1.29 19.47 -6.87
C LYS A 158 -2.40 20.49 -7.09
N LEU A 159 -3.54 20.23 -6.48
CA LEU A 159 -4.59 21.22 -6.38
C LEU A 159 -4.12 22.34 -5.45
N GLY A 160 -4.46 23.59 -5.80
CA GLY A 160 -4.38 24.68 -4.84
C GLY A 160 -5.32 24.43 -3.65
N PRO A 161 -5.30 25.30 -2.63
CA PRO A 161 -6.30 25.26 -1.58
C PRO A 161 -7.69 25.37 -2.21
N ASP A 162 -8.47 24.29 -2.15
CA ASP A 162 -9.88 24.31 -2.53
C ASP A 162 -10.67 24.55 -1.25
N ARG A 163 -11.19 25.77 -1.13
CA ARG A 163 -12.05 26.17 -0.02
C ARG A 163 -13.53 25.95 -0.31
N ASN A 164 -13.87 25.47 -1.50
CA ASN A 164 -15.25 25.37 -1.96
C ASN A 164 -15.84 23.96 -1.77
N THR A 165 -15.02 22.91 -1.79
CA THR A 165 -15.46 21.55 -1.48
C THR A 165 -15.45 21.31 0.04
N PRO A 166 -16.62 21.18 0.70
CA PRO A 166 -16.66 20.93 2.14
C PRO A 166 -16.10 19.55 2.48
N SER A 167 -15.48 19.43 3.65
CA SER A 167 -15.04 18.14 4.20
C SER A 167 -15.82 17.81 5.48
N ASN A 168 -16.33 16.59 5.55
CA ASN A 168 -17.04 16.04 6.70
C ASN A 168 -16.18 14.95 7.34
N TYR A 169 -15.60 15.25 8.51
CA TYR A 169 -14.74 14.33 9.24
C TYR A 169 -15.48 13.68 10.42
N THR A 170 -15.51 12.36 10.43
CA THR A 170 -15.85 11.55 11.60
C THR A 170 -14.58 10.92 12.14
N VAL A 171 -14.04 11.47 13.22
CA VAL A 171 -12.85 10.94 13.88
C VAL A 171 -13.28 9.88 14.89
N LEU A 172 -12.74 8.67 14.78
CA LEU A 172 -12.88 7.62 15.78
C LEU A 172 -11.54 7.47 16.51
N LEU A 173 -11.50 7.85 17.78
CA LEU A 173 -10.30 7.84 18.61
C LEU A 173 -10.39 6.74 19.67
N ASP A 174 -9.49 5.77 19.58
CA ASP A 174 -9.24 4.82 20.65
C ASP A 174 -8.69 5.52 21.90
N ALA A 175 -9.31 5.26 23.05
CA ALA A 175 -8.85 5.73 24.36
C ALA A 175 -8.73 4.57 25.37
N SER A 176 -8.51 3.35 24.88
CA SER A 176 -8.21 2.17 25.70
C SER A 176 -6.90 2.33 26.47
N GLY A 177 -6.67 1.46 27.45
CA GLY A 177 -5.47 1.50 28.28
C GLY A 177 -4.15 1.32 27.51
N SER A 178 -4.14 0.61 26.38
CA SER A 178 -2.93 0.40 25.56
C SER A 178 -2.45 1.70 24.89
N MET A 179 -3.37 2.64 24.61
CA MET A 179 -3.04 3.98 24.11
C MET A 179 -2.21 4.81 25.12
N ALA A 180 -2.06 4.37 26.37
CA ALA A 180 -1.15 5.00 27.34
C ALA A 180 0.33 4.66 27.10
N LEU A 181 0.61 3.55 26.40
CA LEU A 181 1.97 3.10 26.11
C LEU A 181 2.64 4.06 25.14
N GLU A 182 3.94 4.29 25.34
CA GLU A 182 4.82 5.09 24.46
C GLU A 182 4.22 6.45 24.04
N ASN A 183 3.34 7.01 24.87
CA ASN A 183 2.62 8.25 24.60
C ASN A 183 1.73 8.23 23.33
N HIS A 184 1.22 7.07 22.90
CA HIS A 184 0.34 6.96 21.71
C HIS A 184 -0.86 7.92 21.78
N LEU A 185 -1.56 8.00 22.92
CA LEU A 185 -2.67 8.93 23.11
C LEU A 185 -2.21 10.39 22.95
N GLY A 186 -1.01 10.75 23.41
CA GLY A 186 -0.47 12.09 23.23
C GLY A 186 -0.24 12.43 21.75
N ILE A 187 0.29 11.47 20.98
CA ILE A 187 0.49 11.62 19.53
C ILE A 187 -0.88 11.67 18.81
N ALA A 188 -1.84 10.84 19.21
CA ALA A 188 -3.20 10.84 18.69
C ALA A 188 -3.92 12.18 18.95
N VAL A 189 -3.81 12.73 20.17
CA VAL A 189 -4.31 14.07 20.53
C VAL A 189 -3.69 15.12 19.60
N LYS A 190 -2.37 15.07 19.38
CA LYS A 190 -1.68 15.97 18.45
C LYS A 190 -2.23 15.85 17.03
N ALA A 191 -2.47 14.65 16.54
CA ALA A 191 -3.04 14.41 15.21
C ALA A 191 -4.46 14.98 15.08
N VAL A 192 -5.32 14.79 16.08
CA VAL A 192 -6.67 15.39 16.11
C VAL A 192 -6.60 16.92 16.13
N THR A 193 -5.72 17.50 16.95
CA THR A 193 -5.52 18.96 16.99
C THR A 193 -5.08 19.49 15.64
N LYS A 194 -4.11 18.86 14.99
CA LYS A 194 -3.64 19.26 13.65
C LYS A 194 -4.72 19.12 12.58
N LEU A 195 -5.56 18.09 12.65
CA LEU A 195 -6.71 17.95 11.76
C LEU A 195 -7.70 19.11 11.94
N VAL A 196 -8.02 19.46 13.19
CA VAL A 196 -8.90 20.60 13.51
C VAL A 196 -8.34 21.92 12.97
N GLU A 197 -7.02 22.12 13.06
CA GLU A 197 -6.33 23.32 12.52
C GLU A 197 -6.41 23.42 10.99
N LYS A 198 -6.60 22.30 10.28
CA LYS A 198 -6.71 22.26 8.82
C LYS A 198 -8.13 22.50 8.29
N LEU A 199 -9.13 22.53 9.17
CA LEU A 199 -10.52 22.72 8.77
C LEU A 199 -10.76 24.09 8.15
N ASN A 200 -11.45 24.09 7.02
CA ASN A 200 -12.05 25.28 6.43
C ASN A 200 -13.37 25.64 7.13
N PRO A 201 -13.89 26.87 6.94
CA PRO A 201 -15.16 27.30 7.55
C PRO A 201 -16.39 26.47 7.16
N HIS A 202 -16.33 25.75 6.04
CA HIS A 202 -17.40 24.90 5.53
C HIS A 202 -17.26 23.44 5.98
N ASP A 203 -16.16 23.08 6.63
CA ASP A 203 -15.90 21.71 7.06
C ASP A 203 -16.65 21.41 8.37
N SER A 204 -17.04 20.16 8.53
CA SER A 204 -17.62 19.65 9.76
C SER A 204 -16.73 18.56 10.36
N ILE A 205 -16.66 18.53 11.68
CA ILE A 205 -15.91 17.50 12.41
C ILE A 205 -16.71 17.01 13.62
N ARG A 206 -16.67 15.70 13.82
CA ARG A 206 -17.14 15.02 15.03
C ARG A 206 -16.07 14.06 15.53
N LEU A 207 -15.96 13.94 16.84
CA LEU A 207 -15.06 13.01 17.51
C LEU A 207 -15.90 11.97 18.25
N ILE A 208 -15.66 10.70 17.95
CA ILE A 208 -16.18 9.55 18.67
C ILE A 208 -15.01 8.97 19.47
N VAL A 209 -15.07 9.08 20.79
CA VAL A 209 -14.07 8.50 21.68
C VAL A 209 -14.50 7.07 21.99
N CYS A 210 -13.73 6.10 21.53
CA CYS A 210 -13.99 4.68 21.73
C CYS A 210 -13.49 4.22 23.09
N ARG A 211 -14.44 3.81 23.93
CA ARG A 211 -14.25 3.17 25.24
C ARG A 211 -15.24 2.01 25.32
N GLU A 212 -15.51 1.46 26.51
CA GLU A 212 -16.59 0.48 26.69
C GLU A 212 -17.95 0.98 26.16
N LYS A 213 -18.20 2.30 26.25
CA LYS A 213 -19.30 2.97 25.57
C LYS A 213 -18.78 4.19 24.80
N PRO A 214 -19.03 4.30 23.49
CA PRO A 214 -18.59 5.44 22.71
C PRO A 214 -19.22 6.76 23.18
N VAL A 215 -18.44 7.83 23.22
CA VAL A 215 -18.91 9.20 23.49
C VAL A 215 -18.70 10.04 22.24
N THR A 216 -19.75 10.74 21.79
CA THR A 216 -19.67 11.60 20.60
C THR A 216 -19.63 13.07 20.98
N ILE A 217 -18.70 13.81 20.37
CA ILE A 217 -18.46 15.23 20.58
C ILE A 217 -18.49 15.94 19.22
N PHE A 218 -19.21 17.05 19.14
CA PHE A 218 -19.47 17.75 17.87
C PHE A 218 -18.80 19.12 17.83
N GLY A 219 -18.09 19.37 16.72
CA GLY A 219 -17.55 20.68 16.36
C GLY A 219 -16.19 21.00 16.98
N ALA A 220 -15.31 21.60 16.19
CA ALA A 220 -13.92 21.92 16.52
C ALA A 220 -13.73 22.58 17.90
N LYS A 221 -14.56 23.59 18.24
CA LYS A 221 -14.48 24.35 19.50
C LYS A 221 -14.67 23.48 20.76
N LYS A 222 -15.43 22.40 20.64
CA LYS A 222 -15.68 21.41 21.71
C LYS A 222 -14.83 20.15 21.55
N ILE A 223 -14.01 20.03 20.52
CA ILE A 223 -13.16 18.84 20.38
C ILE A 223 -11.82 19.09 21.05
N ILE A 224 -11.25 20.29 20.89
CA ILE A 224 -9.92 20.62 21.40
C ILE A 224 -9.82 20.51 22.93
N PRO A 225 -10.68 21.15 23.75
CA PRO A 225 -10.55 21.04 25.21
C PRO A 225 -10.75 19.60 25.70
N GLU A 226 -11.71 18.89 25.10
CA GLU A 226 -12.08 17.54 25.47
C GLU A 226 -11.00 16.52 25.11
N VAL A 227 -10.40 16.61 23.92
CA VAL A 227 -9.31 15.71 23.49
C VAL A 227 -8.08 15.87 24.38
N HIS A 228 -7.74 17.10 24.81
CA HIS A 228 -6.63 17.36 25.74
C HIS A 228 -6.86 16.83 27.15
N GLN A 229 -8.12 16.62 27.55
CA GLN A 229 -8.49 16.07 28.86
C GLN A 229 -8.61 14.54 28.84
N LEU A 230 -8.49 13.90 27.67
CA LEU A 230 -8.59 12.45 27.57
C LEU A 230 -7.50 11.76 28.39
N ARG A 231 -7.88 10.60 28.91
CA ARG A 231 -7.01 9.64 29.56
C ARG A 231 -7.28 8.28 28.92
N ALA A 232 -6.20 7.56 28.66
CA ALA A 232 -6.21 6.19 28.16
C ALA A 232 -6.52 5.25 29.33
N PHE A 233 -7.64 4.53 29.29
CA PHE A 233 -7.99 3.56 30.32
C PHE A 233 -9.01 2.53 29.82
N GLY A 234 -9.05 1.38 30.49
CA GLY A 234 -10.05 0.35 30.23
C GLY A 234 -9.88 -0.33 28.87
N LYS A 235 -10.96 -0.99 28.43
CA LYS A 235 -11.03 -1.65 27.12
C LYS A 235 -11.78 -0.78 26.11
N ALA A 236 -11.49 -0.97 24.83
CA ALA A 236 -12.26 -0.42 23.72
C ALA A 236 -12.89 -1.56 22.91
N ASP A 237 -14.16 -1.39 22.51
CA ASP A 237 -14.75 -2.21 21.44
C ASP A 237 -14.63 -1.46 20.12
N ILE A 238 -13.49 -1.62 19.45
CA ILE A 238 -13.20 -0.89 18.21
C ILE A 238 -14.19 -1.25 17.10
N ALA A 239 -14.70 -2.48 17.05
CA ALA A 239 -15.71 -2.85 16.06
C ALA A 239 -17.04 -2.11 16.31
N ALA A 240 -17.46 -1.95 17.56
CA ALA A 240 -18.61 -1.11 17.90
C ALA A 240 -18.33 0.38 17.62
N GLY A 241 -17.10 0.84 17.88
CA GLY A 241 -16.65 2.19 17.54
C GLY A 241 -16.73 2.48 16.03
N ILE A 242 -16.26 1.54 15.20
CA ILE A 242 -16.32 1.63 13.74
C ILE A 242 -17.78 1.65 13.27
N ALA A 243 -18.64 0.79 13.82
CA ALA A 243 -20.06 0.83 13.53
C ALA A 243 -20.69 2.20 13.83
N ALA A 244 -20.41 2.76 15.01
CA ALA A 244 -20.87 4.08 15.40
C ALA A 244 -20.30 5.20 14.49
N ALA A 245 -19.04 5.06 14.04
CA ALA A 245 -18.42 6.00 13.12
C ALA A 245 -19.08 6.00 11.74
N TYR A 246 -19.39 4.82 11.18
CA TYR A 246 -20.12 4.72 9.91
C TYR A 246 -21.55 5.23 10.04
N GLU A 247 -22.26 4.90 11.12
CA GLU A 247 -23.59 5.46 11.37
C GLU A 247 -23.55 7.00 11.46
N ALA A 248 -22.60 7.54 12.21
CA ALA A 248 -22.43 8.98 12.35
C ALA A 248 -22.02 9.65 11.04
N ALA A 249 -21.14 9.02 10.24
CA ALA A 249 -20.74 9.53 8.94
C ALA A 249 -21.93 9.56 7.97
N ARG A 250 -22.77 8.52 7.95
CA ARG A 250 -24.01 8.47 7.16
C ARG A 250 -25.00 9.57 7.51
N GLN A 251 -25.19 9.83 8.80
CA GLN A 251 -26.07 10.91 9.27
C GLN A 251 -25.58 12.30 8.83
N ASN A 252 -24.29 12.44 8.52
CA ASN A 252 -23.67 13.69 8.08
C ASN A 252 -23.28 13.67 6.61
N LEU A 253 -23.77 12.71 5.83
CA LEU A 253 -23.36 12.53 4.45
C LEU A 253 -23.85 13.73 3.62
N THR A 254 -22.90 14.50 3.11
CA THR A 254 -23.20 15.63 2.22
C THR A 254 -22.77 15.27 0.81
N LYS A 255 -23.71 15.30 -0.13
CA LYS A 255 -23.42 15.06 -1.55
C LYS A 255 -22.47 16.14 -2.08
N GLY A 256 -21.39 15.71 -2.74
CA GLY A 256 -20.36 16.61 -3.26
C GLY A 256 -19.37 17.13 -2.22
N ALA A 257 -19.55 16.78 -0.94
CA ALA A 257 -18.53 16.97 0.09
C ALA A 257 -17.60 15.74 0.14
N GLN A 258 -16.42 15.93 0.71
CA GLN A 258 -15.53 14.82 1.06
C GLN A 258 -15.99 14.25 2.40
N ASN A 259 -16.59 13.05 2.39
CA ASN A 259 -17.04 12.38 3.62
C ASN A 259 -15.97 11.37 4.04
N ARG A 260 -15.39 11.56 5.23
CA ARG A 260 -14.23 10.78 5.70
C ARG A 260 -14.39 10.31 7.14
N ILE A 261 -14.03 9.06 7.37
CA ILE A 261 -13.72 8.54 8.69
C ILE A 261 -12.20 8.61 8.89
N VAL A 262 -11.77 9.10 10.05
CA VAL A 262 -10.37 9.03 10.49
C VAL A 262 -10.31 8.12 11.71
N LEU A 263 -9.89 6.87 11.51
CA LEU A 263 -9.72 5.88 12.55
C LEU A 263 -8.34 6.06 13.19
N ILE A 264 -8.28 6.23 14.50
CA ILE A 264 -7.05 6.45 15.28
C ILE A 264 -7.01 5.40 16.39
N THR A 265 -6.10 4.42 16.28
CA THR A 265 -6.04 3.26 17.21
C THR A 265 -4.65 2.65 17.22
N ASP A 266 -4.25 2.03 18.33
CA ASP A 266 -3.03 1.22 18.42
C ASP A 266 -3.26 -0.26 18.04
N GLY A 267 -4.49 -0.61 17.66
CA GLY A 267 -4.77 -1.95 17.16
C GLY A 267 -6.16 -2.47 17.49
N ILE A 268 -6.59 -3.45 16.70
CA ILE A 268 -7.80 -4.23 16.97
C ILE A 268 -7.37 -5.59 17.52
N HIS A 269 -7.59 -5.82 18.81
CA HIS A 269 -7.12 -7.02 19.47
C HIS A 269 -8.20 -8.13 19.48
N SER A 270 -7.85 -9.31 18.95
CA SER A 270 -8.54 -10.58 19.18
C SER A 270 -10.05 -10.60 18.88
N LEU A 271 -10.47 -10.08 17.72
CA LEU A 271 -11.84 -10.23 17.25
C LEU A 271 -12.10 -11.64 16.67
N PRO A 272 -13.26 -12.25 16.97
CA PRO A 272 -13.71 -13.44 16.24
C PRO A 272 -13.83 -13.16 14.73
N GLY A 273 -13.48 -14.13 13.89
CA GLY A 273 -13.42 -13.94 12.42
C GLY A 273 -14.71 -13.43 11.77
N HIS A 274 -15.90 -13.75 12.30
CA HIS A 274 -17.16 -13.20 11.78
C HIS A 274 -17.32 -11.69 12.02
N ARG A 275 -16.69 -11.14 13.07
CA ARG A 275 -16.67 -9.69 13.31
C ARG A 275 -15.69 -8.98 12.37
N TYR A 276 -14.60 -9.66 11.97
CA TYR A 276 -13.67 -9.15 10.96
C TYR A 276 -14.39 -8.96 9.61
N SER A 277 -15.06 -10.00 9.11
CA SER A 277 -15.73 -9.94 7.81
C SER A 277 -16.89 -8.92 7.79
N ALA A 278 -17.67 -8.84 8.87
CA ALA A 278 -18.73 -7.84 9.02
C ALA A 278 -18.19 -6.40 8.98
N MET A 279 -17.02 -6.16 9.58
CA MET A 279 -16.38 -4.84 9.57
C MET A 279 -15.85 -4.46 8.19
N ILE A 280 -15.17 -5.36 7.50
CA ILE A 280 -14.73 -5.11 6.11
C ILE A 280 -15.94 -4.88 5.19
N GLN A 281 -17.03 -5.62 5.40
CA GLN A 281 -18.26 -5.42 4.63
C GLN A 281 -18.86 -4.03 4.88
N MET A 282 -18.94 -3.60 6.13
CA MET A 282 -19.40 -2.24 6.48
C MET A 282 -18.52 -1.15 5.85
N VAL A 283 -17.21 -1.37 5.84
CA VAL A 283 -16.26 -0.45 5.20
C VAL A 283 -16.54 -0.34 3.70
N LYS A 284 -16.74 -1.48 3.01
CA LYS A 284 -17.11 -1.51 1.58
C LYS A 284 -18.44 -0.83 1.30
N GLU A 285 -19.43 -1.00 2.17
CA GLU A 285 -20.74 -0.35 2.04
C GLU A 285 -20.63 1.17 2.19
N GLY A 286 -20.00 1.65 3.26
CA GLY A 286 -19.81 3.08 3.45
C GLY A 286 -18.97 3.70 2.34
N ARG A 287 -17.97 2.97 1.84
CA ARG A 287 -17.23 3.37 0.64
C ARG A 287 -18.13 3.50 -0.59
N ALA A 288 -19.01 2.53 -0.86
CA ALA A 288 -19.98 2.62 -1.96
C ALA A 288 -20.96 3.79 -1.80
N GLU A 289 -21.18 4.26 -0.57
CA GLU A 289 -21.95 5.47 -0.25
C GLU A 289 -21.14 6.77 -0.36
N GLY A 290 -19.83 6.71 -0.65
CA GLY A 290 -18.92 7.85 -0.77
C GLY A 290 -18.25 8.27 0.54
N ILE A 291 -18.13 7.34 1.51
CA ILE A 291 -17.44 7.54 2.79
C ILE A 291 -16.09 6.83 2.74
N SER A 292 -14.99 7.59 2.69
CA SER A 292 -13.64 7.02 2.72
C SER A 292 -13.11 6.86 4.15
N THR A 293 -12.14 5.97 4.36
CA THR A 293 -11.54 5.72 5.69
C THR A 293 -10.02 5.84 5.67
N ILE A 294 -9.51 6.80 6.43
CA ILE A 294 -8.08 6.97 6.70
C ILE A 294 -7.79 6.35 8.07
N VAL A 295 -6.74 5.55 8.15
CA VAL A 295 -6.33 4.87 9.38
C VAL A 295 -5.00 5.44 9.85
N LEU A 296 -4.96 5.92 11.09
CA LEU A 296 -3.77 6.34 11.82
C LEU A 296 -3.49 5.29 12.90
N GLY A 297 -2.48 4.45 12.66
CA GLY A 297 -2.08 3.37 13.56
C GLY A 297 -0.98 3.80 14.52
N PHE A 298 -0.91 3.17 15.69
CA PHE A 298 0.12 3.39 16.70
C PHE A 298 0.61 2.06 17.28
N GLY A 299 1.78 2.07 17.90
CA GLY A 299 2.23 0.98 18.75
C GLY A 299 2.48 -0.35 18.06
N GLU A 300 2.69 -1.36 18.88
CA GLU A 300 3.03 -2.70 18.43
C GLU A 300 2.09 -3.73 19.04
N GLY A 301 1.58 -4.64 18.21
CA GLY A 301 0.72 -5.74 18.65
C GLY A 301 -0.75 -5.63 18.23
N GLY A 302 -1.13 -4.55 17.54
CA GLY A 302 -2.42 -4.46 16.85
C GLY A 302 -2.54 -5.42 15.66
N ASP A 303 -3.77 -5.77 15.26
CA ASP A 303 -4.03 -6.44 13.98
C ASP A 303 -3.85 -5.44 12.82
N ASP A 304 -2.60 -5.17 12.45
CA ASP A 304 -2.25 -4.25 11.37
C ASP A 304 -2.73 -4.74 10.01
N THR A 305 -2.82 -6.06 9.83
CA THR A 305 -3.40 -6.64 8.61
C THR A 305 -4.85 -6.20 8.46
N LEU A 306 -5.59 -6.11 9.57
CA LEU A 306 -6.94 -5.58 9.59
C LEU A 306 -6.98 -4.07 9.36
N LEU A 307 -6.12 -3.30 10.01
CA LEU A 307 -6.06 -1.84 9.82
C LEU A 307 -5.75 -1.45 8.37
N ASP A 308 -4.79 -2.15 7.77
CA ASP A 308 -4.49 -2.02 6.35
C ASP A 308 -5.70 -2.40 5.50
N ALA A 309 -6.33 -3.55 5.76
CA ALA A 309 -7.54 -3.97 5.06
C ALA A 309 -8.70 -2.96 5.19
N ILE A 310 -8.87 -2.29 6.34
CA ILE A 310 -9.87 -1.23 6.52
C ILE A 310 -9.56 -0.04 5.61
N ALA A 311 -8.31 0.44 5.59
CA ALA A 311 -7.92 1.53 4.70
C ALA A 311 -8.09 1.16 3.22
N GLU A 312 -7.66 -0.05 2.84
CA GLU A 312 -7.73 -0.55 1.46
C GLU A 312 -9.15 -0.73 0.95
N ASN A 313 -10.06 -1.23 1.78
CA ASN A 313 -11.45 -1.44 1.39
C ASN A 313 -12.29 -0.16 1.53
N GLY A 314 -11.77 0.85 2.22
CA GLY A 314 -12.42 2.12 2.50
C GLY A 314 -11.92 3.28 1.64
N ASP A 315 -11.23 3.02 0.52
CA ASP A 315 -10.65 4.06 -0.37
C ASP A 315 -9.89 5.15 0.40
N GLY A 316 -9.06 4.73 1.35
CA GLY A 316 -8.17 5.64 2.06
C GLY A 316 -6.79 5.06 2.21
N SER A 317 -6.07 5.55 3.22
CA SER A 317 -4.69 5.19 3.44
C SER A 317 -4.42 4.78 4.87
N TYR A 318 -3.50 3.83 5.03
CA TYR A 318 -2.95 3.48 6.33
C TYR A 318 -1.61 4.21 6.56
N VAL A 319 -1.58 5.04 7.60
CA VAL A 319 -0.39 5.75 8.07
C VAL A 319 -0.08 5.28 9.49
N PHE A 320 1.09 4.69 9.69
CA PHE A 320 1.56 4.30 11.01
C PHE A 320 2.40 5.41 11.63
N MET A 321 1.99 5.85 12.82
CA MET A 321 2.56 6.97 13.58
C MET A 321 3.52 6.43 14.63
N ASP A 322 4.79 6.31 14.28
CA ASP A 322 5.84 5.88 15.20
C ASP A 322 6.30 7.01 16.14
N ASP A 323 6.20 8.27 15.71
CA ASP A 323 6.49 9.42 16.57
C ASP A 323 5.67 10.69 16.26
N ALA A 324 5.92 11.75 17.03
CA ALA A 324 5.25 13.04 16.87
C ALA A 324 5.72 13.84 15.63
N ALA A 325 6.86 13.48 15.03
CA ALA A 325 7.35 14.09 13.79
C ALA A 325 6.60 13.52 12.57
N GLU A 326 6.23 12.23 12.60
CA GLU A 326 5.38 11.62 11.55
C GLU A 326 4.00 12.32 11.48
N VAL A 327 3.44 12.74 12.62
CA VAL A 327 2.24 13.59 12.65
C VAL A 327 2.49 14.94 11.97
N GLU A 328 3.61 15.61 12.28
CA GLU A 328 3.90 16.88 11.61
C GLU A 328 4.01 16.69 10.11
N LYS A 329 4.77 15.67 9.66
CA LYS A 329 4.93 15.33 8.24
C LYS A 329 3.59 15.06 7.55
N LEU A 330 2.70 14.28 8.18
CA LEU A 330 1.35 14.04 7.64
C LEU A 330 0.61 15.36 7.39
N PHE A 331 0.59 16.27 8.36
CA PHE A 331 -0.22 17.48 8.27
C PHE A 331 0.46 18.66 7.55
N SER A 332 1.79 18.71 7.50
CA SER A 332 2.55 19.77 6.81
C SER A 332 2.75 19.45 5.34
N GLU A 333 3.15 18.23 5.02
CA GLU A 333 3.62 17.83 3.68
C GLU A 333 2.59 16.98 2.94
N HIS A 334 1.90 16.07 3.64
CA HIS A 334 1.06 15.06 3.00
C HIS A 334 -0.44 15.27 3.13
N PHE A 335 -0.90 16.34 3.80
CA PHE A 335 -2.32 16.53 4.09
C PHE A 335 -3.17 16.50 2.82
N GLU A 336 -2.78 17.29 1.82
CA GLU A 336 -3.45 17.35 0.52
C GLU A 336 -3.47 15.98 -0.18
N ALA A 337 -2.35 15.26 -0.14
CA ALA A 337 -2.19 13.94 -0.75
C ALA A 337 -3.05 12.86 -0.07
N ARG A 338 -3.30 12.98 1.25
CA ARG A 338 -4.05 11.97 2.03
C ARG A 338 -5.54 12.27 2.14
N PHE A 339 -5.90 13.55 2.16
CA PHE A 339 -7.26 13.98 2.47
C PHE A 339 -8.01 14.53 1.25
N ARG A 340 -7.35 14.81 0.12
CA ARG A 340 -7.99 15.38 -1.08
C ARG A 340 -7.71 14.53 -2.32
N PRO A 341 -8.48 13.45 -2.58
CA PRO A 341 -8.37 12.61 -3.76
C PRO A 341 -8.67 13.43 -5.02
N ILE A 342 -7.93 13.12 -6.07
CA ILE A 342 -8.13 13.69 -7.41
C ILE A 342 -8.55 12.62 -8.41
N ALA A 343 -8.32 11.34 -8.07
CA ALA A 343 -8.78 10.21 -8.84
C ALA A 343 -9.06 8.98 -7.98
N GLU A 344 -10.04 8.20 -8.42
CA GLU A 344 -10.42 6.88 -7.93
C GLU A 344 -10.05 5.79 -8.95
N ASP A 345 -10.04 4.53 -8.50
CA ASP A 345 -9.83 3.34 -9.34
C ASP A 345 -8.55 3.42 -10.21
N VAL A 346 -7.46 3.91 -9.62
CA VAL A 346 -6.21 4.14 -10.35
C VAL A 346 -5.46 2.82 -10.56
N LYS A 347 -5.40 2.37 -11.81
CA LYS A 347 -4.80 1.11 -12.26
C LYS A 347 -3.66 1.37 -13.22
N ILE A 348 -2.58 0.59 -13.08
CA ILE A 348 -1.47 0.57 -14.02
C ILE A 348 -1.39 -0.83 -14.63
N GLN A 349 -1.27 -0.90 -15.95
CA GLN A 349 -0.99 -2.12 -16.70
C GLN A 349 0.28 -1.94 -17.51
N VAL A 350 1.24 -2.84 -17.32
CA VAL A 350 2.50 -2.89 -18.06
C VAL A 350 2.49 -4.11 -18.96
N GLU A 351 2.68 -3.89 -20.25
CA GLU A 351 2.80 -4.94 -21.26
C GLU A 351 4.25 -4.96 -21.78
N PHE A 352 4.93 -6.09 -21.59
CA PHE A 352 6.32 -6.29 -21.98
C PHE A 352 6.40 -6.93 -23.37
N ASN A 353 7.27 -6.40 -24.23
CA ASN A 353 7.54 -6.98 -25.54
C ASN A 353 8.49 -8.19 -25.38
N PRO A 354 8.07 -9.43 -25.70
CA PRO A 354 8.90 -10.62 -25.55
C PRO A 354 10.13 -10.66 -26.48
N GLU A 355 10.16 -9.85 -27.55
CA GLU A 355 11.34 -9.72 -28.42
C GLU A 355 12.47 -8.88 -27.79
N THR A 356 12.12 -8.03 -26.82
CA THR A 356 13.05 -7.11 -26.16
C THR A 356 13.30 -7.50 -24.71
N VAL A 357 12.26 -7.96 -24.00
CA VAL A 357 12.27 -8.34 -22.59
C VAL A 357 12.05 -9.85 -22.51
N ARG A 358 13.05 -10.57 -22.00
CA ARG A 358 12.95 -12.03 -21.79
C ARG A 358 12.11 -12.34 -20.56
N GLU A 359 12.40 -11.67 -19.46
CA GLU A 359 11.76 -11.88 -18.16
C GLU A 359 11.64 -10.57 -17.39
N TYR A 360 10.66 -10.46 -16.51
CA TYR A 360 10.52 -9.33 -15.60
C TYR A 360 10.09 -9.78 -14.20
N ARG A 361 10.37 -8.94 -13.20
CA ARG A 361 9.83 -9.03 -11.83
C ARG A 361 9.35 -7.64 -11.42
N GLN A 362 8.18 -7.55 -10.80
CA GLN A 362 7.78 -6.33 -10.09
C GLN A 362 8.34 -6.36 -8.66
N ILE A 363 8.94 -5.27 -8.20
CA ILE A 363 9.40 -5.13 -6.82
C ILE A 363 8.26 -4.53 -5.99
N GLY A 364 7.78 -5.27 -4.99
CA GLY A 364 6.60 -4.91 -4.21
C GLY A 364 5.28 -5.18 -4.93
N TYR A 365 4.21 -4.51 -4.51
CA TYR A 365 2.84 -4.56 -5.05
C TYR A 365 2.20 -5.96 -5.08
N SER A 366 2.77 -6.93 -4.37
CA SER A 366 2.30 -8.32 -4.35
C SER A 366 0.84 -8.46 -3.87
N ARG A 367 0.39 -7.56 -2.99
CA ARG A 367 -0.99 -7.52 -2.45
C ARG A 367 -1.96 -6.72 -3.31
N ARG A 368 -1.45 -6.01 -4.32
CA ARG A 368 -2.22 -5.13 -5.22
C ARG A 368 -2.25 -5.63 -6.67
N GLN A 369 -1.86 -6.88 -6.89
CA GLN A 369 -1.94 -7.51 -8.21
C GLN A 369 -3.40 -7.65 -8.65
N LEU A 370 -3.64 -7.28 -9.90
CA LEU A 370 -4.92 -7.44 -10.58
C LEU A 370 -4.74 -8.36 -11.78
N SER A 371 -5.85 -8.94 -12.26
CA SER A 371 -5.85 -9.67 -13.53
C SER A 371 -5.66 -8.71 -14.72
N SER A 372 -5.39 -9.26 -15.90
CA SER A 372 -5.33 -8.45 -17.13
C SER A 372 -6.70 -7.84 -17.46
N GLU A 373 -7.75 -8.60 -17.17
CA GLU A 373 -9.15 -8.27 -17.44
C GLU A 373 -9.66 -7.18 -16.48
N ASP A 374 -9.21 -7.21 -15.21
CA ASP A 374 -9.56 -6.24 -14.17
C ASP A 374 -9.14 -4.80 -14.55
N PHE A 375 -8.18 -4.64 -15.47
CA PHE A 375 -7.72 -3.33 -15.91
C PHE A 375 -8.85 -2.46 -16.46
N ARG A 376 -9.80 -3.04 -17.20
CA ARG A 376 -10.96 -2.33 -17.78
C ARG A 376 -12.29 -2.71 -17.15
N ASP A 377 -12.26 -3.45 -16.04
CA ASP A 377 -13.46 -3.70 -15.24
C ASP A 377 -13.60 -2.63 -14.16
N ASP A 378 -14.49 -1.66 -14.39
CA ASP A 378 -14.75 -0.55 -13.47
C ASP A 378 -15.49 -1.01 -12.20
N LYS A 379 -15.86 -2.30 -12.08
CA LYS A 379 -16.37 -2.89 -10.83
C LYS A 379 -15.25 -3.36 -9.90
N VAL A 380 -14.05 -3.57 -10.43
CA VAL A 380 -12.89 -3.96 -9.62
C VAL A 380 -12.26 -2.70 -9.05
N ASN A 381 -12.30 -2.60 -7.72
CA ASN A 381 -11.68 -1.48 -7.01
C ASN A 381 -10.17 -1.38 -7.29
N ALA A 382 -9.67 -0.16 -7.42
CA ALA A 382 -8.27 0.16 -7.24
C ALA A 382 -8.07 1.43 -6.40
N GLY A 383 -6.84 1.63 -5.94
CA GLY A 383 -6.49 2.69 -5.00
C GLY A 383 -6.77 4.09 -5.53
N GLU A 384 -7.01 5.01 -4.60
CA GLU A 384 -7.10 6.44 -4.87
C GLU A 384 -5.72 7.10 -4.91
N VAL A 385 -5.65 8.25 -5.58
CA VAL A 385 -4.49 9.14 -5.51
C VAL A 385 -4.98 10.55 -5.20
N GLY A 386 -4.31 11.19 -4.25
CA GLY A 386 -4.59 12.54 -3.81
C GLY A 386 -3.81 13.64 -4.49
N SER A 387 -4.19 14.86 -4.13
CA SER A 387 -3.63 16.10 -4.63
C SER A 387 -2.12 16.16 -4.39
N GLY A 388 -1.35 16.26 -5.49
CA GLY A 388 0.11 16.32 -5.45
C GLY A 388 0.79 15.01 -5.03
N GLN A 389 0.04 13.93 -4.85
CA GLN A 389 0.60 12.65 -4.45
C GLN A 389 1.36 11.98 -5.60
N SER A 390 2.47 11.32 -5.27
CA SER A 390 3.21 10.49 -6.21
C SER A 390 3.04 9.01 -5.88
N VAL A 391 3.11 8.17 -6.92
CA VAL A 391 3.17 6.71 -6.80
C VAL A 391 4.30 6.21 -7.69
N THR A 392 5.21 5.41 -7.14
CA THR A 392 6.36 4.85 -7.83
C THR A 392 6.31 3.33 -7.76
N ALA A 393 6.39 2.70 -8.94
CA ALA A 393 6.55 1.26 -9.08
C ALA A 393 7.89 0.94 -9.77
N LEU A 394 8.50 -0.17 -9.36
CA LEU A 394 9.76 -0.66 -9.94
C LEU A 394 9.56 -2.05 -10.53
N TYR A 395 10.21 -2.26 -11.67
CA TYR A 395 10.41 -3.55 -12.29
C TYR A 395 11.89 -3.83 -12.43
N GLU A 396 12.26 -5.10 -12.32
CA GLU A 396 13.55 -5.61 -12.72
C GLU A 396 13.36 -6.44 -14.00
N LEU A 397 14.13 -6.13 -15.05
CA LEU A 397 14.01 -6.72 -16.38
C LEU A 397 15.28 -7.48 -16.74
N ARG A 398 15.12 -8.61 -17.43
CA ARG A 398 16.18 -9.29 -18.17
C ARG A 398 15.90 -9.12 -19.65
N LEU A 399 16.78 -8.43 -20.35
CA LEU A 399 16.60 -8.14 -21.77
C LEU A 399 17.02 -9.32 -22.66
N VAL A 400 16.47 -9.38 -23.86
CA VAL A 400 16.96 -10.24 -24.94
C VAL A 400 18.27 -9.66 -25.46
N SER A 401 19.32 -10.48 -25.53
CA SER A 401 20.62 -10.06 -26.05
C SER A 401 20.53 -9.59 -27.49
N GLY A 402 21.08 -8.40 -27.78
CA GLY A 402 21.09 -7.86 -29.14
C GLY A 402 19.73 -7.39 -29.66
N CYS A 403 18.75 -7.14 -28.78
CA CYS A 403 17.47 -6.57 -29.18
C CYS A 403 17.64 -5.23 -29.91
N ASN A 404 16.71 -4.94 -30.82
CA ASN A 404 16.70 -3.70 -31.59
C ASN A 404 16.48 -2.49 -30.65
N PRO A 405 17.38 -1.49 -30.62
CA PRO A 405 17.22 -0.29 -29.81
C PRO A 405 15.93 0.49 -30.06
N ASP A 406 15.42 0.46 -31.30
CA ASP A 406 14.18 1.17 -31.67
C ASP A 406 12.91 0.36 -31.34
N ALA A 407 13.05 -0.88 -30.86
CA ALA A 407 11.91 -1.68 -30.44
C ALA A 407 11.38 -1.20 -29.09
N ILE A 408 10.05 -1.28 -28.95
CA ILE A 408 9.39 -1.07 -27.66
C ILE A 408 9.82 -2.19 -26.71
N ALA A 409 10.27 -1.82 -25.52
CA ALA A 409 10.54 -2.74 -24.42
C ALA A 409 9.27 -2.99 -23.58
N ALA A 410 8.52 -1.92 -23.30
CA ALA A 410 7.27 -2.00 -22.55
C ALA A 410 6.28 -0.91 -22.93
N ILE A 411 4.99 -1.22 -22.79
CA ILE A 411 3.88 -0.28 -22.89
C ILE A 411 3.26 -0.14 -21.51
N VAL A 412 3.22 1.08 -20.97
CA VAL A 412 2.59 1.41 -19.70
C VAL A 412 1.25 2.06 -19.98
N ARG A 413 0.16 1.49 -19.44
CA ARG A 413 -1.18 2.04 -19.50
C ARG A 413 -1.64 2.43 -18.11
N LEU A 414 -2.20 3.63 -18.00
CA LEU A 414 -2.81 4.17 -16.80
C LEU A 414 -4.29 4.33 -17.06
N ARG A 415 -5.14 3.80 -16.17
CA ARG A 415 -6.59 4.02 -16.17
C ARG A 415 -7.02 4.53 -14.81
N TYR A 416 -7.89 5.53 -14.78
CA TYR A 416 -8.43 6.11 -13.53
C TYR A 416 -9.77 6.79 -13.78
N LYS A 417 -10.55 6.94 -12.72
CA LYS A 417 -11.73 7.80 -12.68
C LYS A 417 -11.34 9.17 -12.15
N ASN A 418 -11.45 10.19 -12.99
CA ASN A 418 -11.16 11.58 -12.64
C ASN A 418 -12.31 12.16 -11.79
N LEU A 419 -12.01 12.66 -10.59
CA LEU A 419 -13.04 13.17 -9.67
C LEU A 419 -13.57 14.55 -10.02
N ASP A 420 -12.82 15.34 -10.79
CA ASP A 420 -13.27 16.68 -11.20
C ASP A 420 -14.40 16.60 -12.24
N ASN A 421 -14.39 15.57 -13.09
CA ASN A 421 -15.34 15.44 -14.21
C ASN A 421 -16.12 14.12 -14.24
N ALA A 422 -15.87 13.22 -13.28
CA ALA A 422 -16.43 11.87 -13.14
C ALA A 422 -16.23 10.95 -14.37
N ARG A 423 -15.27 11.25 -15.24
CA ARG A 423 -14.96 10.43 -16.43
C ARG A 423 -13.84 9.45 -16.13
N ILE A 424 -13.91 8.31 -16.78
CA ILE A 424 -12.79 7.37 -16.81
C ILE A 424 -11.85 7.79 -17.93
N GLU A 425 -10.58 7.97 -17.59
CA GLU A 425 -9.52 8.38 -18.49
C GLU A 425 -8.48 7.26 -18.59
N GLU A 426 -7.96 7.05 -19.80
CA GLU A 426 -6.89 6.10 -20.07
C GLU A 426 -5.76 6.79 -20.84
N ARG A 427 -4.52 6.55 -20.42
CA ARG A 427 -3.32 7.09 -21.08
C ARG A 427 -2.32 5.97 -21.30
N GLN A 428 -1.54 6.06 -22.38
CA GLN A 428 -0.54 5.07 -22.75
C GLN A 428 0.81 5.74 -22.98
N PHE A 429 1.88 5.09 -22.50
CA PHE A 429 3.26 5.53 -22.57
C PHE A 429 4.12 4.37 -23.08
N HIS A 430 5.11 4.65 -23.91
CA HIS A 430 6.02 3.64 -24.46
C HIS A 430 7.41 3.83 -23.88
N ILE A 431 8.09 2.71 -23.62
CA ILE A 431 9.48 2.68 -23.20
C ILE A 431 10.23 1.92 -24.28
N TYR A 432 11.21 2.56 -24.92
CA TYR A 432 12.03 1.95 -25.97
C TYR A 432 13.28 1.29 -25.39
N ALA A 433 13.78 0.25 -26.05
CA ALA A 433 14.99 -0.44 -25.63
C ALA A 433 16.22 0.50 -25.61
N GLY A 434 16.27 1.45 -26.55
CA GLY A 434 17.33 2.45 -26.66
C GLY A 434 17.36 3.48 -25.53
N ASP A 435 16.24 3.70 -24.83
CA ASP A 435 16.16 4.64 -23.70
C ASP A 435 16.75 4.05 -22.41
N ILE A 436 17.06 2.76 -22.39
CA ILE A 436 17.61 2.06 -21.24
C ILE A 436 19.07 2.47 -21.05
N LYS A 437 19.34 3.17 -19.94
CA LYS A 437 20.68 3.64 -19.59
C LYS A 437 21.58 2.48 -19.23
N LYS A 438 22.66 2.29 -20.00
CA LYS A 438 23.63 1.21 -19.77
C LYS A 438 24.48 1.41 -18.51
N ASP A 439 24.72 2.66 -18.13
CA ASP A 439 25.47 3.00 -16.91
C ASP A 439 24.51 3.50 -15.83
N TRP A 440 24.49 2.80 -14.70
CA TRP A 440 23.75 3.20 -13.49
C TRP A 440 24.03 4.63 -13.06
N ASN A 441 25.26 5.12 -13.19
CA ASN A 441 25.62 6.46 -12.72
C ASN A 441 24.95 7.59 -13.52
N THR A 442 24.39 7.27 -14.69
CA THR A 442 23.60 8.20 -15.51
C THR A 442 22.11 8.19 -15.15
N ALA A 443 21.66 7.26 -14.28
CA ALA A 443 20.30 7.24 -13.76
C ALA A 443 20.00 8.50 -12.95
N THR A 444 18.76 9.00 -13.01
CA THR A 444 18.36 10.15 -12.22
C THR A 444 18.46 9.85 -10.72
N PRO A 445 18.74 10.85 -9.88
CA PRO A 445 18.68 10.73 -8.42
C PRO A 445 17.40 10.08 -7.89
N GLN A 446 16.27 10.31 -8.57
CA GLN A 446 14.98 9.71 -8.21
C GLN A 446 14.93 8.20 -8.48
N LEU A 447 15.41 7.73 -9.64
CA LEU A 447 15.55 6.29 -9.89
C LEU A 447 16.55 5.66 -8.92
N GLN A 448 17.64 6.37 -8.61
CA GLN A 448 18.64 5.91 -7.64
C GLN A 448 18.04 5.73 -6.25
N LEU A 449 17.35 6.74 -5.71
CA LEU A 449 16.70 6.65 -4.40
C LEU A 449 15.64 5.55 -4.37
N ALA A 450 14.78 5.46 -5.39
CA ALA A 450 13.72 4.46 -5.43
C ALA A 450 14.29 3.04 -5.38
N LEU A 451 15.33 2.74 -6.15
CA LEU A 451 15.96 1.43 -6.10
C LEU A 451 16.64 1.17 -4.75
N LEU A 452 17.34 2.16 -4.18
CA LEU A 452 18.02 1.98 -2.88
C LEU A 452 17.02 1.71 -1.74
N ALA A 453 15.87 2.38 -1.74
CA ALA A 453 14.78 2.12 -0.80
C ALA A 453 14.19 0.71 -1.01
N ALA A 454 13.97 0.31 -2.27
CA ALA A 454 13.45 -1.00 -2.61
C ALA A 454 14.38 -2.14 -2.21
N GLU A 455 15.67 -2.02 -2.51
CA GLU A 455 16.68 -3.01 -2.16
C GLU A 455 16.84 -3.12 -0.65
N PHE A 456 16.74 -2.00 0.08
CA PHE A 456 16.74 -2.03 1.54
C PHE A 456 15.52 -2.79 2.08
N ALA A 457 14.32 -2.53 1.55
CA ALA A 457 13.13 -3.29 1.91
C ALA A 457 13.31 -4.79 1.60
N GLU A 458 13.86 -5.15 0.45
CA GLU A 458 14.16 -6.54 0.12
C GLU A 458 15.17 -7.17 1.10
N THR A 459 16.14 -6.41 1.64
CA THR A 459 17.06 -6.94 2.68
C THR A 459 16.35 -7.26 4.01
N LEU A 460 15.31 -6.51 4.36
CA LEU A 460 14.52 -6.76 5.57
C LEU A 460 13.53 -7.91 5.36
N ARG A 461 12.96 -8.01 4.15
CA ARG A 461 11.97 -9.03 3.78
C ARG A 461 12.60 -10.40 3.53
N TYR A 462 13.78 -10.42 2.92
CA TYR A 462 14.41 -11.62 2.36
C TYR A 462 15.88 -11.77 2.79
N PRO A 463 16.21 -11.68 4.09
CA PRO A 463 17.60 -11.58 4.56
C PRO A 463 18.50 -12.72 4.07
N ASP A 464 17.94 -13.92 3.86
CA ASP A 464 18.67 -15.13 3.48
C ASP A 464 18.53 -15.52 2.00
N THR A 465 17.91 -14.68 1.17
CA THR A 465 17.61 -15.03 -0.24
C THR A 465 18.78 -14.70 -1.18
N PRO A 466 19.20 -15.62 -2.06
CA PRO A 466 20.24 -15.34 -3.05
C PRO A 466 19.85 -14.18 -3.99
N GLY A 467 20.81 -13.29 -4.22
CA GLY A 467 20.63 -12.13 -5.11
C GLY A 467 20.03 -10.90 -4.43
N ILE A 468 19.76 -10.93 -3.13
CA ILE A 468 19.44 -9.72 -2.36
C ILE A 468 20.67 -8.84 -2.22
N ALA A 469 20.49 -7.52 -2.34
CA ALA A 469 21.60 -6.57 -2.23
C ALA A 469 22.25 -6.62 -0.84
N ASN A 470 23.57 -6.48 -0.79
CA ASN A 470 24.28 -6.34 0.46
C ASN A 470 23.98 -4.96 1.08
N PRO A 471 23.51 -4.87 2.35
CA PRO A 471 23.26 -3.59 3.03
C PRO A 471 24.43 -2.59 2.99
N ARG A 472 25.68 -3.07 3.02
CA ARG A 472 26.87 -2.22 2.87
C ARG A 472 26.96 -1.60 1.47
N GLY A 473 26.59 -2.36 0.44
CA GLY A 473 26.53 -1.89 -0.94
C GLY A 473 25.47 -0.79 -1.12
N ILE A 474 24.29 -0.97 -0.49
CA ILE A 474 23.23 0.04 -0.48
C ILE A 474 23.73 1.33 0.21
N LEU A 475 24.32 1.21 1.40
CA LEU A 475 24.83 2.36 2.16
C LEU A 475 25.92 3.12 1.39
N ASN A 476 26.84 2.41 0.74
CA ASN A 476 27.88 3.05 -0.07
C ASN A 476 27.27 3.87 -1.21
N ARG A 477 26.23 3.38 -1.86
CA ARG A 477 25.53 4.09 -2.94
C ARG A 477 24.69 5.26 -2.43
N LEU A 478 24.05 5.13 -1.27
CA LEU A 478 23.39 6.26 -0.61
C LEU A 478 24.39 7.39 -0.31
N ASN A 479 25.58 7.05 0.21
CA ASN A 479 26.63 8.04 0.46
C ASN A 479 27.14 8.72 -0.82
N ILE A 480 27.14 8.02 -1.96
CA ILE A 480 27.46 8.62 -3.27
C ILE A 480 26.34 9.56 -3.70
N LEU A 481 25.09 9.13 -3.61
CA LEU A 481 23.91 9.93 -3.98
C LEU A 481 23.82 11.22 -3.13
N GLN A 482 24.19 11.17 -1.85
CA GLN A 482 24.25 12.36 -0.99
C GLN A 482 25.21 13.45 -1.49
N ARG A 483 26.23 13.11 -2.29
CA ARG A 483 27.15 14.10 -2.87
C ARG A 483 26.53 14.88 -4.02
N ASN A 484 25.55 14.29 -4.71
CA ASN A 484 24.80 14.94 -5.77
C ASN A 484 23.32 14.52 -5.72
N PRO A 485 22.55 15.07 -4.75
CA PRO A 485 21.22 14.57 -4.42
C PRO A 485 20.13 14.98 -5.43
N GLY A 486 20.42 15.87 -6.37
CA GLY A 486 19.45 16.33 -7.39
C GLY A 486 18.11 16.81 -6.83
N GLY A 487 18.13 17.51 -5.69
CA GLY A 487 16.93 18.00 -5.00
C GLY A 487 16.35 17.06 -3.93
N LEU A 488 16.94 15.88 -3.70
CA LEU A 488 16.48 14.90 -2.70
C LEU A 488 17.23 14.99 -1.36
N SER A 489 17.85 16.13 -1.05
CA SER A 489 18.75 16.25 0.11
C SER A 489 18.05 16.06 1.45
N ALA A 490 16.74 16.31 1.55
CA ALA A 490 15.97 16.14 2.78
C ALA A 490 15.61 14.66 3.05
N GLN A 491 15.58 13.83 2.00
CA GLN A 491 15.07 12.46 2.00
C GLN A 491 16.18 11.46 2.34
N LEU A 492 17.40 11.73 1.88
CA LEU A 492 18.54 10.82 2.02
C LEU A 492 19.03 10.59 3.46
N PRO A 493 19.06 11.59 4.37
CA PRO A 493 19.54 11.38 5.73
C PRO A 493 18.71 10.34 6.48
N GLU A 494 17.40 10.35 6.29
CA GLU A 494 16.48 9.46 6.99
C GLU A 494 16.72 7.99 6.63
N LEU A 495 16.71 7.66 5.34
CA LEU A 495 17.01 6.30 4.85
C LEU A 495 18.41 5.84 5.26
N THR A 496 19.37 6.78 5.26
CA THR A 496 20.76 6.48 5.61
C THR A 496 20.91 6.13 7.08
N GLU A 497 20.28 6.89 7.98
CA GLU A 497 20.30 6.61 9.41
C GLU A 497 19.57 5.30 9.72
N PHE A 498 18.42 5.07 9.09
CA PHE A 498 17.67 3.83 9.25
C PHE A 498 18.52 2.61 8.83
N LEU A 499 19.15 2.63 7.66
CA LEU A 499 20.03 1.56 7.21
C LEU A 499 21.26 1.36 8.10
N LYS A 500 21.82 2.43 8.68
CA LYS A 500 22.95 2.33 9.62
C LYS A 500 22.55 1.61 10.91
N ARG A 501 21.37 1.91 11.45
CA ARG A 501 20.85 1.28 12.67
C ARG A 501 20.56 -0.20 12.49
N CYS A 502 20.03 -0.63 11.35
CA CYS A 502 19.84 -2.05 11.05
C CYS A 502 21.12 -2.89 11.09
N ARG A 503 22.30 -2.26 10.98
CA ARG A 503 23.59 -2.94 10.97
C ARG A 503 24.24 -3.09 12.35
N GLN A 504 23.77 -2.31 13.33
CA GLN A 504 24.20 -2.38 14.72
C GLN A 504 23.38 -3.45 15.43
#